data_AF-A0AB35I531-F1
#
_entry.id   AF-A0AB35I531-F1
#
_cell.length_a   1.000
_cell.length_b   1.000
_cell.length_c   1.000
_cell.angle_alpha   90.00
_cell.angle_beta   90.00
_cell.angle_gamma   90.00
#
_symmetry.space_group_name_H-M   'P 1'
#
loop_
_entity.id
_entity.type
_entity.pdbx_description
1 polymer ?
#
loop_
_entity_poly.entity_id
_entity_poly.type
_entity_poly.pdbx_seq_one_letter_code
_entity_poly.pdbx_strand_id
1 'polypeptide(L)'
;SQALLDERALAACMAYVDLNPIRAKMTEMPENSEHTSVQRRISAAQGGNQPQAFQLQDYLELVDWSGRCLREDKRGAINEQLPPILDRMQINPRHWLYLNRNFESRFKSLV
;
A
#
# COMPACT_ATOMS: atom_id res chain seq x y z
N SER A 1 6.32 4.30 27.19
CA SER A 1 6.31 5.10 25.95
C SER A 1 5.41 4.39 24.95
N GLN A 2 4.51 5.13 24.30
CA GLN A 2 3.38 4.59 23.55
C GLN A 2 3.44 5.00 22.07
N ALA A 3 4.63 4.88 21.46
CA ALA A 3 4.89 5.27 20.06
C ALA A 3 4.42 4.20 19.05
N LEU A 4 4.20 2.96 19.49
CA LEU A 4 3.78 1.84 18.64
C LEU A 4 2.32 1.92 18.18
N LEU A 5 1.48 2.72 18.85
CA LEU A 5 0.10 2.96 18.42
C LEU A 5 0.02 3.96 17.27
N ASP A 6 0.96 4.90 17.17
CA ASP A 6 0.84 6.05 16.26
C ASP A 6 1.18 5.68 14.80
N GLU A 7 2.25 4.92 14.55
CA GLU A 7 2.64 4.55 13.18
C GLU A 7 1.70 3.51 12.56
N ARG A 8 1.24 2.53 13.36
CA ARG A 8 0.28 1.51 12.90
C ARG A 8 -1.08 2.12 12.59
N ALA A 9 -1.59 2.96 13.50
CA ALA A 9 -2.86 3.66 13.30
C ALA A 9 -2.76 4.62 12.11
N LEU A 10 -1.62 5.31 11.94
CA LEU A 10 -1.39 6.16 10.78
C LEU A 10 -1.39 5.36 9.48
N ALA A 11 -0.64 4.25 9.40
CA ALA A 11 -0.60 3.39 8.21
C ALA A 11 -1.99 2.85 7.85
N ALA A 12 -2.76 2.38 8.84
CA ALA A 12 -4.12 1.91 8.64
C ALA A 12 -5.06 3.03 8.17
N CYS A 13 -5.01 4.21 8.79
CA CYS A 13 -5.80 5.38 8.37
C CYS A 13 -5.45 5.79 6.94
N MET A 14 -4.17 5.83 6.59
CA MET A 14 -3.75 6.18 5.24
C MET A 14 -4.21 5.15 4.22
N ALA A 15 -4.03 3.85 4.50
CA ALA A 15 -4.48 2.79 3.61
C ALA A 15 -6.00 2.83 3.41
N TYR A 16 -6.77 3.09 4.47
CA TYR A 16 -8.21 3.28 4.37
C TYR A 16 -8.58 4.41 3.40
N VAL A 17 -7.94 5.57 3.53
CA VAL A 17 -8.19 6.74 2.67
C VAL A 17 -7.78 6.46 1.24
N ASP A 18 -6.60 5.87 1.03
CA ASP A 18 -6.06 5.55 -0.30
C ASP A 18 -6.87 4.48 -1.04
N LEU A 19 -7.61 3.63 -0.32
CA LEU A 19 -8.53 2.64 -0.90
C LEU A 19 -9.95 3.17 -1.15
N ASN A 20 -10.30 4.38 -0.69
CA ASN A 20 -11.64 4.95 -0.92
C ASN A 20 -12.01 5.10 -2.41
N PRO A 21 -11.12 5.54 -3.31
CA PRO A 21 -11.42 5.59 -4.74
C PRO A 21 -11.78 4.22 -5.33
N ILE A 22 -11.14 3.15 -4.86
CA ILE A 22 -11.43 1.78 -5.29
C ILE A 22 -12.82 1.36 -4.79
N ARG A 23 -13.11 1.60 -3.51
CA ARG A 23 -14.44 1.33 -2.91
C ARG A 23 -15.55 2.12 -3.59
N ALA A 24 -15.25 3.34 -4.04
CA ALA A 24 -16.18 4.18 -4.79
C ALA A 24 -16.31 3.78 -6.27
N LYS A 25 -15.56 2.78 -6.74
CA LYS A 25 -15.45 2.37 -8.15
C LYS A 25 -15.00 3.50 -9.09
N MET A 26 -14.21 4.43 -8.57
CA MET A 26 -13.60 5.49 -9.36
C MET A 26 -12.32 5.01 -10.06
N THR A 27 -11.67 3.99 -9.50
CA THR A 27 -10.50 3.32 -10.08
C THR A 27 -10.52 1.84 -9.67
N GLU A 28 -9.87 0.99 -10.47
CA GLU A 28 -9.64 -0.42 -10.12
C GLU A 28 -8.27 -0.64 -9.48
N MET A 29 -7.35 0.32 -9.65
CA MET A 29 -5.96 0.21 -9.26
C MET A 29 -5.50 1.49 -8.55
N PRO A 30 -4.87 1.39 -7.36
CA PRO A 30 -4.48 2.56 -6.57
C PRO A 30 -3.44 3.43 -7.29
N GLU A 31 -2.50 2.84 -8.03
CA GLU A 31 -1.46 3.57 -8.77
C GLU A 31 -1.99 4.36 -9.98
N ASN A 32 -3.17 4.00 -10.48
CA ASN A 32 -3.85 4.73 -11.57
C ASN A 32 -4.78 5.82 -11.06
N SER A 33 -4.93 5.97 -9.74
CA SER A 33 -5.90 6.89 -9.17
C SER A 33 -5.38 8.33 -9.20
N GLU A 34 -5.79 9.09 -10.21
CA GLU A 34 -5.40 10.49 -10.35
C GLU A 34 -5.87 11.36 -9.18
N HIS A 35 -5.02 12.30 -8.77
CA HIS A 35 -5.24 13.27 -7.70
C HIS A 35 -5.49 12.69 -6.31
N THR A 36 -4.99 11.47 -6.05
CA THR A 36 -5.09 10.83 -4.72
C THR A 36 -3.84 10.99 -3.88
N SER A 37 -3.98 10.76 -2.58
CA SER A 37 -2.85 10.75 -1.67
C SER A 37 -1.87 9.60 -1.96
N VAL A 38 -2.32 8.43 -2.42
CA VAL A 38 -1.42 7.34 -2.86
C VAL A 38 -0.58 7.76 -4.06
N GLN A 39 -1.19 8.40 -5.06
CA GLN A 39 -0.45 8.92 -6.23
C GLN A 39 0.59 9.96 -5.81
N ARG A 40 0.23 10.89 -4.92
CA ARG A 40 1.18 11.89 -4.39
C ARG A 40 2.38 11.24 -3.69
N ARG A 41 2.18 10.16 -2.93
CA ARG A 41 3.27 9.43 -2.27
C ARG A 41 4.17 8.71 -3.27
N ILE A 42 3.59 8.11 -4.30
CA ILE A 42 4.32 7.47 -5.40
C ILE A 42 5.19 8.50 -6.13
N SER A 43 4.61 9.63 -6.54
CA SER A 43 5.35 10.70 -7.23
C SER A 43 6.45 11.31 -6.36
N ALA A 44 6.20 11.50 -5.06
CA ALA A 44 7.21 12.01 -4.14
C ALA A 44 8.42 11.07 -4.03
N ALA A 45 8.19 9.76 -3.93
CA ALA A 45 9.27 8.78 -3.85
C ALA A 45 10.06 8.66 -5.16
N GLN A 46 9.42 8.81 -6.32
CA GLN A 46 10.11 8.90 -7.61
C GLN A 46 11.02 10.14 -7.69
N GLY A 47 10.65 11.22 -7.01
CA GLY A 47 11.48 12.41 -6.83
C GLY A 47 12.53 12.31 -5.73
N GLY A 48 12.73 11.13 -5.12
CA GLY A 48 13.70 10.91 -4.04
C GLY A 48 13.23 11.33 -2.64
N ASN A 49 11.99 11.82 -2.50
CA ASN A 49 11.41 12.18 -1.22
C ASN A 49 10.56 11.03 -0.68
N GLN A 50 11.11 10.25 0.25
CA GLN A 50 10.35 9.20 0.93
C GLN A 50 9.59 9.75 2.16
N PRO A 51 8.36 9.29 2.43
CA PRO A 51 7.67 9.57 3.68
C PRO A 51 8.49 9.05 4.87
N GLN A 52 8.64 9.84 5.93
CA GLN A 52 9.52 9.53 7.06
C GLN A 52 9.03 8.39 7.98
N ALA A 53 7.75 8.04 7.93
CA ALA A 53 7.15 7.08 8.88
C ALA A 53 7.33 5.61 8.46
N PHE A 54 7.50 5.31 7.17
CA PHE A 54 7.68 3.94 6.65
C PHE A 54 8.17 3.97 5.20
N GLN A 55 8.83 2.89 4.77
CA GLN A 55 9.24 2.73 3.39
C GLN A 55 8.01 2.68 2.48
N LEU A 56 8.05 3.40 1.36
CA LEU A 56 6.92 3.46 0.44
C LEU A 56 6.53 2.05 -0.06
N GLN A 57 7.50 1.19 -0.31
CA GLN A 57 7.25 -0.17 -0.82
C GLN A 57 6.44 -0.99 0.18
N ASP A 58 6.85 -1.01 1.45
CA ASP A 58 6.14 -1.72 2.52
C ASP A 58 4.69 -1.19 2.66
N TYR A 59 4.50 0.13 2.50
CA TYR A 59 3.18 0.74 2.52
C TYR A 59 2.32 0.34 1.32
N LEU A 60 2.88 0.33 0.11
CA LEU A 60 2.14 -0.05 -1.10
C LEU A 60 1.70 -1.52 -1.04
N GLU A 61 2.55 -2.42 -0.54
CA GLU A 61 2.18 -3.82 -0.31
C GLU A 61 1.02 -3.95 0.69
N LEU A 62 1.08 -3.20 1.81
CA LEU A 62 -0.01 -3.16 2.78
C LEU A 62 -1.32 -2.69 2.15
N VAL A 63 -1.28 -1.65 1.31
CA VAL A 63 -2.45 -1.12 0.58
C VAL A 63 -2.98 -2.15 -0.40
N ASP A 64 -2.13 -2.80 -1.19
CA ASP A 64 -2.53 -3.82 -2.18
C ASP A 64 -3.19 -5.02 -1.50
N TRP A 65 -2.56 -5.57 -0.46
CA TRP A 65 -3.10 -6.67 0.33
C TRP A 65 -4.44 -6.30 0.98
N SER A 66 -4.52 -5.12 1.60
CA SER A 66 -5.76 -4.64 2.22
C SER A 66 -6.87 -4.40 1.19
N GLY A 67 -6.51 -3.94 -0.01
CA GLY A 67 -7.45 -3.68 -1.11
C GLY A 67 -7.99 -4.96 -1.75
N ARG A 68 -7.23 -6.05 -1.72
CA ARG A 68 -7.65 -7.41 -2.11
C ARG A 68 -8.56 -8.06 -1.07
N CYS A 69 -8.21 -7.90 0.22
CA CYS A 69 -9.02 -8.40 1.33
C CYS A 69 -10.37 -7.68 1.53
N LEU A 70 -10.68 -6.65 0.73
CA LEU A 70 -11.99 -6.02 0.72
C LEU A 70 -13.03 -7.04 0.24
N ARG A 71 -13.77 -7.61 1.19
CA ARG A 71 -14.83 -8.60 0.99
C ARG A 71 -15.73 -8.29 -0.21
N GLU A 72 -16.09 -9.35 -0.95
CA GLU A 72 -17.00 -9.33 -2.11
C GLU A 72 -18.37 -8.68 -1.83
N ASP A 73 -18.77 -8.60 -0.56
CA ASP A 73 -20.03 -7.96 -0.13
C ASP A 73 -19.98 -6.43 -0.18
N LYS A 74 -18.79 -5.83 -0.37
CA LYS A 74 -18.61 -4.39 -0.58
C LYS A 74 -18.24 -4.10 -2.04
N ARG A 75 -18.87 -3.06 -2.58
CA ARG A 75 -18.58 -2.56 -3.93
C ARG A 75 -17.10 -2.11 -4.01
N GLY A 76 -16.36 -2.60 -5.01
CA GLY A 76 -15.01 -2.13 -5.34
C GLY A 76 -13.91 -2.76 -4.49
N ALA A 77 -13.20 -3.72 -5.08
CA ALA A 77 -12.03 -4.40 -4.52
C ALA A 77 -10.93 -4.51 -5.59
N ILE A 78 -9.68 -4.64 -5.17
CA ILE A 78 -8.58 -4.93 -6.09
C ILE A 78 -8.74 -6.37 -6.56
N ASN A 79 -8.69 -6.58 -7.88
CA ASN A 79 -8.85 -7.89 -8.47
C ASN A 79 -7.69 -8.84 -8.06
N GLU A 80 -8.03 -10.01 -7.54
CA GLU A 80 -7.07 -11.01 -7.04
C GLU A 80 -6.13 -11.56 -8.12
N GLN A 81 -6.55 -11.55 -9.38
CA GLN A 81 -5.75 -11.98 -10.52
C GLN A 81 -4.73 -10.94 -10.99
N LEU A 82 -4.79 -9.69 -10.51
CA LEU A 82 -3.78 -8.69 -10.84
C LEU A 82 -2.42 -9.06 -10.21
N PRO A 83 -1.30 -8.75 -10.87
CA PRO A 83 0.01 -8.83 -10.23
C PRO A 83 0.11 -7.93 -8.99
N PRO A 84 1.00 -8.23 -8.02
CA PRO A 84 1.30 -7.34 -6.90
C PRO A 84 1.63 -5.93 -7.38
N ILE A 85 1.26 -4.92 -6.59
CA ILE A 85 1.44 -3.50 -6.98
C ILE A 85 2.90 -3.15 -7.34
N LEU A 86 3.88 -3.74 -6.67
CA LEU A 86 5.29 -3.48 -6.96
C LEU A 86 5.71 -3.99 -8.35
N ASP A 87 5.16 -5.13 -8.77
CA ASP A 87 5.37 -5.68 -10.11
C ASP A 87 4.68 -4.80 -11.17
N ARG A 88 3.45 -4.36 -10.87
CA ARG A 88 2.69 -3.43 -11.74
C ARG A 88 3.44 -2.11 -11.95
N MET A 89 4.12 -1.63 -10.91
CA MET A 89 4.94 -0.42 -10.93
C MET A 89 6.38 -0.62 -11.45
N GLN A 90 6.74 -1.84 -11.89
CA GLN A 90 8.10 -2.19 -12.35
C GLN A 90 9.20 -1.89 -11.32
N ILE A 91 8.89 -2.02 -10.03
CA ILE A 91 9.85 -1.83 -8.94
C ILE A 91 10.69 -3.12 -8.77
N ASN A 92 12.02 -2.98 -8.69
CA ASN A 92 13.00 -4.05 -8.97
C ASN A 92 12.79 -5.39 -8.21
N PRO A 93 12.76 -6.54 -8.91
CA PRO A 93 12.58 -7.90 -8.34
C PRO A 93 13.64 -8.36 -7.31
N ARG A 94 14.86 -7.80 -7.33
CA ARG A 94 15.88 -8.14 -6.32
C ARG A 94 15.49 -7.64 -4.93
N HIS A 95 14.70 -6.58 -4.87
CA HIS A 95 14.15 -6.06 -3.62
C HIS A 95 12.98 -6.93 -3.13
N TRP A 96 12.19 -7.50 -4.04
CA TRP A 96 11.11 -8.47 -3.73
C TRP A 96 11.61 -9.73 -3.00
N LEU A 97 12.76 -10.26 -3.43
CA LEU A 97 13.45 -11.37 -2.75
C LEU A 97 13.84 -11.03 -1.30
N TYR A 98 14.17 -9.77 -1.05
CA TYR A 98 14.52 -9.27 0.27
C TYR A 98 13.26 -9.03 1.14
N LEU A 99 12.17 -8.53 0.55
CA LEU A 99 10.88 -8.37 1.23
C LEU A 99 10.27 -9.71 1.62
N ASN A 100 10.20 -10.69 0.71
CA ASN A 100 9.65 -12.03 1.01
C ASN A 100 10.39 -12.75 2.15
N ARG A 101 11.72 -12.61 2.22
CA ARG A 101 12.52 -13.23 3.29
C ARG A 101 12.28 -12.57 4.66
N ASN A 102 11.81 -11.33 4.68
CA ASN A 102 11.67 -10.54 5.89
C ASN A 102 10.23 -10.08 6.16
N PHE A 103 9.25 -10.48 5.33
CA PHE A 103 7.89 -9.96 5.34
C PHE A 103 7.24 -10.12 6.72
N GLU A 104 7.21 -11.35 7.25
CA GLU A 104 6.70 -11.59 8.61
C GLU A 104 7.49 -10.82 9.69
N SER A 105 8.80 -10.59 9.51
CA SER A 105 9.61 -9.84 10.49
C SER A 105 9.36 -8.33 10.44
N ARG A 106 9.09 -7.79 9.25
CA ARG A 106 8.87 -6.36 9.00
C ARG A 106 7.47 -5.91 9.41
N PHE A 107 6.48 -6.80 9.28
CA PHE A 107 5.11 -6.58 9.74
C PHE A 107 4.83 -7.12 11.15
N LYS A 108 5.76 -7.84 11.79
CA LYS A 108 5.68 -8.19 13.23
C LYS A 108 5.64 -6.94 14.13
N SER A 109 6.18 -5.82 13.68
CA SER A 109 6.03 -4.54 14.38
C SER A 109 4.68 -3.88 14.12
N LEU A 110 3.81 -4.45 13.27
CA LEU A 110 2.46 -3.98 12.95
C LEU A 110 1.35 -4.83 13.59
N VAL A 111 1.65 -6.05 14.06
CA VAL A 111 0.76 -6.91 14.86
C VAL A 111 1.16 -6.87 16.33
#